data_AF-B2JB16-F1
#
_entry.id   AF-B2JB16-F1
#
_cell.length_a   1.000
_cell.length_b   1.000
_cell.length_c   1.000
_cell.angle_alpha   90.00
_cell.angle_beta   90.00
_cell.angle_gamma   90.00
#
_symmetry.space_group_name_H-M   'P 1'
#
loop_
_entity.id
_entity.type
_entity.pdbx_description
1 polymer ?
#
loop_
_entity_poly.entity_id
_entity_poly.type
_entity_poly.pdbx_seq_one_letter_code
_entity_poly.pdbx_strand_id
1 'polypeptide(L)'
;MLINNADLDAPSVPFTRERKYSPEYTEAIAAIEERHKQELERLSQELRVGLQAEAGAKAEAQVQEQISSLQNLYKQQREQNVQLQQRLDEMESLRQLETENQQLRQRIQDLENAVKQHPSQQWGNTMTQQATKALNKQVKLALEKTIDLRSLAAEPPKENAQECLRLMGMALKNLASAMNSTQALEAAAIILGSSPTPEAIAYRAEQLEMLPQAVSDIRAVLVKPGCMWQEFWAVAQEYEVIKQDYWAELTTQETDLITALQNTSSQPDTIGLGSIVAHADPYRTLYVERGEVVEDLGEEFLVAWDCWKERSKKTERYFRDELRFWQAQ
;
A
#
# COMPACT_ATOMS: atom_id res chain seq x y z
N MET A 1 -21.75 -103.66 75.11
CA MET A 1 -20.61 -103.37 74.23
C MET A 1 -20.22 -101.92 74.46
N LEU A 2 -19.10 -101.70 75.15
CA LEU A 2 -18.56 -100.37 75.42
C LEU A 2 -17.67 -99.97 74.23
N ILE A 3 -18.07 -98.92 73.52
CA ILE A 3 -17.24 -98.30 72.49
C ILE A 3 -16.21 -97.44 73.24
N ASN A 4 -14.95 -97.78 73.02
CA ASN A 4 -13.80 -97.23 73.71
C ASN A 4 -13.55 -95.81 73.18
N ASN A 5 -13.69 -94.78 74.02
CA ASN A 5 -13.42 -93.37 73.69
C ASN A 5 -11.90 -93.05 73.70
N ALA A 6 -11.09 -93.93 73.11
CA ALA A 6 -9.63 -93.80 73.12
C ALA A 6 -9.06 -92.96 71.94
N ASP A 7 -9.90 -92.46 71.04
CA ASP A 7 -9.49 -91.75 69.81
C ASP A 7 -9.64 -90.21 69.89
N LEU A 8 -9.98 -89.64 71.04
CA LEU A 8 -10.17 -88.19 71.20
C LEU A 8 -8.96 -87.44 71.78
N ASP A 9 -7.88 -88.13 72.16
CA ASP A 9 -6.61 -87.54 72.61
C ASP A 9 -5.54 -87.49 71.49
N ALA A 10 -5.98 -87.31 70.24
CA ALA A 10 -5.05 -86.98 69.17
C ALA A 10 -4.53 -85.54 69.36
N PRO A 11 -3.20 -85.31 69.43
CA PRO A 11 -2.66 -83.98 69.56
C PRO A 11 -3.15 -83.11 68.40
N SER A 12 -3.78 -81.97 68.72
CA SER A 12 -4.20 -80.97 67.74
C SER A 12 -2.98 -80.57 66.90
N VAL A 13 -2.94 -81.04 65.66
CA VAL A 13 -1.86 -80.72 64.72
C VAL A 13 -1.95 -79.22 64.45
N PRO A 14 -0.89 -78.43 64.69
CA PRO A 14 -0.93 -77.01 64.37
C PRO A 14 -1.19 -76.88 62.87
N PHE A 15 -2.32 -76.27 62.50
CA PHE A 15 -2.57 -75.87 61.13
C PHE A 15 -1.38 -75.01 60.69
N THR A 16 -0.61 -75.47 59.72
CA THR A 16 0.44 -74.66 59.12
C THR A 16 -0.23 -73.42 58.54
N ARG A 17 0.11 -72.23 59.07
CA ARG A 17 -0.40 -70.94 58.54
C ARG A 17 -0.09 -70.75 57.06
N GLU A 18 0.87 -71.50 56.54
CA GLU A 18 1.27 -71.50 55.13
C GLU A 18 0.84 -72.82 54.47
N ARG A 19 -0.09 -72.74 53.51
CA ARG A 19 -0.33 -73.82 52.54
C ARG A 19 0.92 -73.92 51.65
N LYS A 20 1.69 -75.00 51.77
CA LYS A 20 2.77 -75.30 50.82
C LYS A 20 2.16 -75.87 49.55
N TYR A 21 2.06 -75.02 48.53
CA TYR A 21 1.59 -75.41 47.20
C TYR A 21 2.67 -76.20 46.44
N SER A 22 2.26 -77.00 45.44
CA SER A 22 3.19 -77.65 44.51
C SER A 22 4.08 -76.59 43.82
N PRO A 23 5.34 -76.89 43.47
CA PRO A 23 6.23 -75.95 42.77
C PRO A 23 5.58 -75.33 41.51
N GLU A 24 4.87 -76.14 40.72
CA GLU A 24 4.16 -75.67 39.51
C GLU A 24 3.09 -74.61 39.81
N TYR A 25 2.34 -74.76 40.90
CA TYR A 25 1.36 -73.74 41.31
C TYR A 25 2.03 -72.49 41.86
N THR A 26 3.17 -72.64 42.53
CA THR A 26 3.93 -71.50 43.07
C THR A 26 4.51 -70.64 41.95
N GLU A 27 5.04 -71.28 40.90
CA GLU A 27 5.51 -70.61 39.68
C GLU A 27 4.37 -69.94 38.90
N ALA A 28 3.22 -70.62 38.77
CA ALA A 28 2.04 -70.04 38.11
C ALA A 28 1.50 -68.82 38.87
N ILE A 29 1.45 -68.87 40.20
CA ILE A 29 1.05 -67.73 41.04
C ILE A 29 2.04 -66.58 40.87
N ALA A 30 3.35 -66.84 40.92
CA ALA A 30 4.38 -65.82 40.72
C ALA A 30 4.30 -65.17 39.33
N ALA A 31 4.05 -65.96 38.28
CA ALA A 31 3.88 -65.45 36.91
C ALA A 31 2.63 -64.57 36.76
N ILE A 32 1.53 -64.91 37.45
CA ILE A 32 0.31 -64.10 37.48
C ILE A 32 0.54 -62.80 38.25
N GLU A 33 1.19 -62.86 39.42
CA GLU A 33 1.52 -61.66 40.20
C GLU A 33 2.41 -60.70 39.42
N GLU A 34 3.39 -61.22 38.68
CA GLU A 34 4.28 -60.40 37.87
C GLU A 34 3.53 -59.73 36.70
N ARG A 35 2.63 -60.47 36.03
CA ARG A 35 1.76 -59.89 34.99
C ARG A 35 0.86 -58.80 35.56
N HIS A 36 0.25 -59.03 36.72
CA HIS A 36 -0.58 -58.01 37.36
C HIS A 36 0.21 -56.77 37.76
N LYS A 37 1.46 -56.92 38.25
CA LYS A 37 2.33 -55.76 38.53
C LYS A 37 2.59 -54.95 37.27
N GLN A 38 2.95 -55.62 36.16
CA GLN A 38 3.20 -54.96 34.88
C GLN A 38 1.94 -54.27 34.34
N GLU A 39 0.76 -54.88 34.47
CA GLU A 39 -0.51 -54.26 34.08
C GLU A 39 -0.87 -53.05 34.95
N LEU A 40 -0.65 -53.12 36.26
CA LEU A 40 -0.86 -51.99 37.16
C LEU A 40 0.08 -50.82 36.85
N GLU A 41 1.36 -51.10 36.58
CA GLU A 41 2.32 -50.09 36.17
C GLU A 41 1.89 -49.42 34.86
N ARG A 42 1.51 -50.23 33.86
CA ARG A 42 0.99 -49.72 32.58
C ARG A 42 -0.24 -48.85 32.77
N LEU A 43 -1.25 -49.31 33.52
CA LEU A 43 -2.47 -48.55 33.79
C LEU A 43 -2.18 -47.26 34.55
N SER A 44 -1.22 -47.26 35.48
CA SER A 44 -0.82 -46.06 36.21
C SER A 44 -0.17 -45.02 35.30
N GLN A 45 0.63 -45.45 34.32
CA GLN A 45 1.25 -44.59 33.32
C GLN A 45 0.20 -44.03 32.36
N GLU A 46 -0.71 -44.87 31.86
CA GLU A 46 -1.81 -44.44 31.00
C GLU A 46 -2.72 -43.42 31.71
N LEU A 47 -3.05 -43.66 32.99
CA LEU A 47 -3.83 -42.71 33.81
C LEU A 47 -3.09 -41.37 33.98
N ARG A 48 -1.78 -41.40 34.24
CA ARG A 48 -0.97 -40.18 34.39
C ARG A 48 -0.94 -39.37 33.10
N VAL A 49 -0.76 -40.02 31.96
CA VAL A 49 -0.81 -39.37 30.64
C VAL A 49 -2.20 -38.80 30.37
N GLY A 50 -3.26 -39.55 30.68
CA GLY A 50 -4.64 -39.09 30.54
C GLY A 50 -4.95 -37.84 31.37
N LEU A 51 -4.54 -37.82 32.64
CA LEU A 51 -4.72 -36.66 33.52
C LEU A 51 -3.94 -35.43 33.03
N GLN A 52 -2.72 -35.63 32.51
CA GLN A 52 -1.93 -34.54 31.94
C GLN A 52 -2.57 -33.99 30.66
N ALA A 53 -3.11 -34.86 29.80
CA ALA A 53 -3.82 -34.47 28.60
C ALA A 53 -5.12 -33.71 28.91
N GLU A 54 -5.89 -34.17 29.91
CA GLU A 54 -7.12 -33.49 30.34
C GLU A 54 -6.82 -32.11 30.96
N ALA A 55 -5.77 -32.01 31.77
CA ALA A 55 -5.32 -30.73 32.32
C ALA A 55 -4.86 -29.77 31.21
N GLY A 56 -4.15 -30.28 30.19
CA GLY A 56 -3.75 -29.53 29.00
C GLY A 56 -4.95 -29.01 28.22
N ALA A 57 -5.93 -29.87 27.91
CA ALA A 57 -7.13 -29.50 27.19
C ALA A 57 -7.97 -28.44 27.91
N LYS A 58 -8.08 -28.52 29.25
CA LYS A 58 -8.77 -27.49 30.06
C LYS A 58 -8.03 -26.15 30.03
N ALA A 59 -6.70 -26.16 30.10
CA ALA A 59 -5.91 -24.93 30.01
C ALA A 59 -6.03 -24.28 28.62
N GLU A 60 -5.95 -25.07 27.55
CA GLU A 60 -6.12 -24.60 26.17
C GLU A 60 -7.51 -24.00 25.95
N ALA A 61 -8.58 -24.68 26.42
CA ALA A 61 -9.94 -24.16 26.33
C ALA A 61 -10.10 -22.81 27.05
N GLN A 62 -9.51 -22.67 28.25
CA GLN A 62 -9.55 -21.41 29.00
C GLN A 62 -8.80 -20.28 28.28
N VAL A 63 -7.63 -20.56 27.72
CA VAL A 63 -6.87 -19.59 26.93
C VAL A 63 -7.64 -19.19 25.68
N GLN A 64 -8.29 -20.13 25.01
CA GLN A 64 -9.08 -19.87 23.80
C GLN A 64 -10.30 -18.99 24.10
N GLU A 65 -10.99 -19.22 25.22
CA GLU A 65 -12.06 -18.37 25.70
C GLU A 65 -11.56 -16.94 26.00
N GLN A 66 -10.42 -16.81 26.69
CA GLN A 66 -9.79 -15.52 26.96
C GLN A 66 -9.41 -14.78 25.67
N ILE A 67 -8.82 -15.45 24.69
CA ILE A 67 -8.48 -14.85 23.40
C ILE A 67 -9.76 -14.37 22.68
N SER A 68 -10.82 -15.19 22.67
CA SER A 68 -12.07 -14.81 22.03
C SER A 68 -12.74 -13.60 22.68
N SER A 69 -12.72 -13.52 24.02
CA SER A 69 -13.29 -12.38 24.75
C SER A 69 -12.48 -11.10 24.54
N LEU A 70 -11.15 -11.18 24.52
CA LEU A 70 -10.27 -10.06 24.19
C LEU A 70 -10.46 -9.58 22.74
N GLN A 71 -10.60 -10.49 21.79
CA GLN A 71 -10.88 -10.12 20.40
C GLN A 71 -12.22 -9.37 20.27
N ASN A 72 -13.25 -9.81 20.98
CA ASN A 72 -14.55 -9.13 20.97
C ASN A 72 -14.44 -7.74 21.61
N LEU A 73 -13.72 -7.60 22.72
CA LEU A 73 -13.50 -6.32 23.37
C LEU A 73 -12.71 -5.36 22.48
N TYR A 74 -11.69 -5.85 21.78
CA TYR A 74 -10.92 -5.06 20.81
C TYR A 74 -11.76 -4.58 19.63
N LYS A 75 -12.65 -5.43 19.10
CA LYS A 75 -13.61 -5.05 18.05
C LYS A 75 -14.54 -3.93 18.53
N GLN A 76 -15.13 -4.07 19.72
CA GLN A 76 -15.98 -3.03 20.31
C GLN A 76 -15.24 -1.71 20.51
N GLN A 77 -14.00 -1.76 21.02
CA GLN A 77 -13.18 -0.56 21.21
C GLN A 77 -12.89 0.12 19.86
N ARG A 78 -12.59 -0.64 18.82
CA ARG A 78 -12.36 -0.11 17.47
C ARG A 78 -13.60 0.59 16.92
N GLU A 79 -14.77 -0.02 17.07
CA GLU A 79 -16.05 0.57 16.65
C GLU A 79 -16.34 1.88 17.38
N GLN A 80 -16.12 1.93 18.70
CA GLN A 80 -16.28 3.15 19.49
C GLN A 80 -15.32 4.26 19.04
N ASN A 81 -14.06 3.92 18.76
CA ASN A 81 -13.09 4.91 18.26
C ASN A 81 -13.50 5.49 16.92
N VAL A 82 -14.04 4.68 16.00
CA VAL A 82 -14.56 5.17 14.71
C VAL A 82 -15.75 6.12 14.93
N GLN A 83 -16.68 5.77 15.82
CA GLN A 83 -17.82 6.64 16.16
C GLN A 83 -17.38 7.96 16.79
N LEU A 84 -16.37 7.93 17.66
CA LEU A 84 -15.82 9.14 18.27
C LEU A 84 -15.13 10.03 17.24
N GLN A 85 -14.38 9.44 16.31
CA GLN A 85 -13.75 10.19 15.23
C GLN A 85 -14.79 10.90 14.35
N GLN A 86 -15.84 10.19 13.94
CA GLN A 86 -16.94 10.79 13.16
C GLN A 86 -17.58 11.98 13.88
N ARG A 87 -17.80 11.87 15.19
CA ARG A 87 -18.33 12.99 15.99
C ARG A 87 -17.38 14.17 16.08
N LEU A 88 -16.06 13.94 16.11
CA LEU A 88 -15.08 15.01 16.09
C LEU A 88 -15.09 15.73 14.74
N ASP A 89 -15.11 14.99 13.63
CA ASP A 89 -15.17 15.56 12.29
C ASP A 89 -16.45 16.39 12.09
N GLU A 90 -17.60 15.89 12.57
CA GLU A 90 -18.86 16.64 12.61
C GLU A 90 -18.73 17.94 13.42
N MET A 91 -18.15 17.89 14.62
CA MET A 91 -17.94 19.10 15.44
C MET A 91 -17.01 20.11 14.77
N GLU A 92 -15.97 19.66 14.06
CA GLU A 92 -15.09 20.56 13.32
C GLU A 92 -15.81 21.24 12.16
N SER A 93 -16.63 20.50 11.40
CA SER A 93 -17.46 21.07 10.35
C SER A 93 -18.45 22.12 10.89
N LEU A 94 -19.06 21.86 12.06
CA LEU A 94 -19.96 22.81 12.71
C LEU A 94 -19.23 24.07 13.16
N ARG A 95 -18.01 23.95 13.69
CA ARG A 95 -17.17 25.11 14.04
C ARG A 95 -16.83 25.96 12.82
N GLN A 96 -16.50 25.34 11.68
CA GLN A 96 -16.25 26.05 10.44
C GLN A 96 -17.49 26.85 10.00
N LEU A 97 -18.65 26.21 9.96
CA LEU A 97 -19.93 26.88 9.64
C LEU A 97 -20.27 28.01 10.61
N GLU A 98 -19.93 27.87 11.89
CA GLU A 98 -20.09 28.93 12.89
C GLU A 98 -19.18 30.12 12.57
N THR A 99 -17.92 29.89 12.22
CA THR A 99 -16.99 30.97 11.83
C THR A 99 -17.44 31.69 10.57
N GLU A 100 -17.92 30.97 9.55
CA GLU A 100 -18.46 31.56 8.34
C GLU A 100 -19.72 32.39 8.64
N ASN A 101 -20.61 31.88 9.48
CA ASN A 101 -21.79 32.63 9.92
C ASN A 101 -21.41 33.92 10.66
N GLN A 102 -20.39 33.89 11.50
CA GLN A 102 -19.89 35.09 12.18
C GLN A 102 -19.33 36.11 11.19
N GLN A 103 -18.54 35.66 10.20
CA GLN A 103 -18.02 36.53 9.14
C GLN A 103 -19.14 37.15 8.30
N LEU A 104 -20.15 36.36 7.92
CA LEU A 104 -21.31 36.85 7.18
C LEU A 104 -22.09 37.89 7.98
N ARG A 105 -22.30 37.66 9.29
CA ARG A 105 -22.96 38.62 10.17
C ARG A 105 -22.18 39.93 10.27
N GLN A 106 -20.85 39.88 10.42
CA GLN A 106 -20.01 41.08 10.40
C GLN A 106 -20.16 41.83 9.08
N ARG A 107 -20.11 41.12 7.95
CA ARG A 107 -20.24 41.73 6.62
C ARG A 107 -21.61 42.36 6.38
N ILE A 108 -22.68 41.72 6.85
CA ILE A 108 -24.03 42.31 6.82
C ILE A 108 -24.07 43.57 7.67
N GLN A 109 -23.51 43.54 8.88
CA GLN A 109 -23.46 44.70 9.76
C GLN A 109 -22.70 45.88 9.13
N ASP A 110 -21.57 45.60 8.48
CA ASP A 110 -20.77 46.61 7.76
C ASP A 110 -21.56 47.22 6.60
N LEU A 111 -22.26 46.38 5.83
CA LEU A 111 -23.13 46.84 4.74
C LEU A 111 -24.29 47.69 5.27
N GLU A 112 -24.95 47.27 6.35
CA GLU A 112 -26.01 48.05 6.99
C GLU A 112 -25.51 49.40 7.50
N ASN A 113 -24.31 49.44 8.08
CA ASN A 113 -23.68 50.68 8.53
C ASN A 113 -23.34 51.59 7.34
N ALA A 114 -22.79 51.05 6.26
CA ALA A 114 -22.49 51.80 5.03
C ALA A 114 -23.76 52.37 4.40
N VAL A 115 -24.87 51.63 4.42
CA VAL A 115 -26.19 52.09 3.95
C VAL A 115 -26.74 53.21 4.85
N LYS A 116 -26.58 53.12 6.17
CA LYS A 116 -26.99 54.20 7.09
C LYS A 116 -26.16 55.47 6.96
N GLN A 117 -24.86 55.34 6.70
CA GLN A 117 -23.93 56.48 6.58
C GLN A 117 -24.06 57.23 5.26
N HIS A 118 -24.53 56.56 4.18
CA HIS A 118 -24.70 57.18 2.86
C HIS A 118 -26.16 57.03 2.39
N PRO A 119 -27.07 57.97 2.73
CA PRO A 119 -28.44 57.93 2.28
C PRO A 119 -28.50 57.99 0.75
N SER A 120 -29.30 57.08 0.18
CA SER A 120 -29.74 56.82 -1.22
C SER A 120 -29.32 57.75 -2.38
N GLN A 121 -29.10 59.05 -2.18
CA GLN A 121 -28.68 59.99 -3.23
C GLN A 121 -27.23 59.79 -3.71
N GLN A 122 -26.30 59.42 -2.81
CA GLN A 122 -24.92 59.08 -3.23
C GLN A 122 -24.85 57.67 -3.83
N TRP A 123 -25.69 56.73 -3.37
CA TRP A 123 -25.84 55.42 -4.00
C TRP A 123 -26.42 55.53 -5.40
N GLY A 124 -27.39 56.43 -5.65
CA GLY A 124 -27.92 56.68 -6.99
C GLY A 124 -26.84 57.03 -8.00
N ASN A 125 -25.93 57.95 -7.68
CA ASN A 125 -24.83 58.31 -8.58
C ASN A 125 -23.76 57.22 -8.69
N THR A 126 -23.45 56.52 -7.60
CA THR A 126 -22.41 55.48 -7.60
C THR A 126 -22.89 54.20 -8.30
N MET A 127 -24.14 53.77 -8.07
CA MET A 127 -24.78 52.68 -8.80
C MET A 127 -24.99 53.05 -10.27
N THR A 128 -25.38 54.28 -10.60
CA THR A 128 -25.56 54.66 -12.01
C THR A 128 -24.22 54.71 -12.74
N GLN A 129 -23.14 55.16 -12.10
CA GLN A 129 -21.77 55.15 -12.65
C GLN A 129 -21.16 53.74 -12.73
N GLN A 130 -21.41 52.89 -11.72
CA GLN A 130 -20.98 51.49 -11.75
C GLN A 130 -21.82 50.67 -12.74
N ALA A 131 -23.12 50.93 -12.86
CA ALA A 131 -24.01 50.32 -13.84
C ALA A 131 -23.66 50.80 -15.25
N THR A 132 -23.30 52.07 -15.48
CA THR A 132 -22.80 52.51 -16.79
C THR A 132 -21.41 51.98 -17.10
N LYS A 133 -20.52 51.82 -16.10
CA LYS A 133 -19.25 51.09 -16.30
C LYS A 133 -19.47 49.61 -16.59
N ALA A 134 -20.39 48.95 -15.88
CA ALA A 134 -20.73 47.55 -16.07
C ALA A 134 -21.49 47.32 -17.38
N LEU A 135 -22.38 48.24 -17.76
CA LEU A 135 -23.10 48.24 -19.04
C LEU A 135 -22.13 48.53 -20.19
N ASN A 136 -21.23 49.51 -20.08
CA ASN A 136 -20.18 49.72 -21.09
C ASN A 136 -19.24 48.52 -21.17
N LYS A 137 -18.95 47.86 -20.05
CA LYS A 137 -18.18 46.61 -20.03
C LYS A 137 -18.96 45.46 -20.65
N GLN A 138 -20.28 45.36 -20.42
CA GLN A 138 -21.16 44.34 -21.01
C GLN A 138 -21.45 44.61 -22.49
N VAL A 139 -21.55 45.86 -22.91
CA VAL A 139 -21.70 46.30 -24.31
C VAL A 139 -20.38 46.08 -25.05
N LYS A 140 -19.24 46.34 -24.40
CA LYS A 140 -17.92 45.99 -24.95
C LYS A 140 -17.73 44.48 -25.05
N LEU A 141 -18.12 43.71 -24.03
CA LEU A 141 -18.16 42.24 -24.06
C LEU A 141 -19.19 41.70 -25.07
N ALA A 142 -20.29 42.39 -25.31
CA ALA A 142 -21.33 42.00 -26.27
C ALA A 142 -20.88 42.31 -27.70
N LEU A 143 -20.22 43.44 -27.93
CA LEU A 143 -19.59 43.81 -29.20
C LEU A 143 -18.41 42.88 -29.52
N GLU A 144 -17.62 42.49 -28.52
CA GLU A 144 -16.60 41.43 -28.62
C GLU A 144 -17.22 40.04 -28.89
N LYS A 145 -18.47 39.80 -28.47
CA LYS A 145 -19.21 38.54 -28.76
C LYS A 145 -19.96 38.52 -30.09
N THR A 146 -20.23 39.66 -30.73
CA THR A 146 -21.09 39.73 -31.93
C THR A 146 -20.37 39.68 -33.27
N ILE A 147 -19.04 39.65 -33.32
CA ILE A 147 -18.31 39.34 -34.56
C ILE A 147 -17.16 38.38 -34.25
N ASP A 148 -17.46 37.08 -34.24
CA ASP A 148 -16.73 36.11 -35.05
C ASP A 148 -17.42 34.74 -34.99
N LEU A 149 -18.27 34.45 -35.98
CA LEU A 149 -18.76 33.07 -36.19
C LEU A 149 -17.63 32.09 -36.55
N ARG A 150 -16.40 32.58 -36.75
CA ARG A 150 -15.15 31.81 -36.86
C ARG A 150 -14.44 31.55 -35.52
N SER A 151 -14.74 32.26 -34.43
CA SER A 151 -14.11 32.05 -33.11
C SER A 151 -14.89 31.08 -32.21
N LEU A 152 -16.13 30.73 -32.57
CA LEU A 152 -16.91 29.64 -31.98
C LEU A 152 -16.32 28.23 -32.20
N ALA A 153 -15.12 28.14 -32.76
CA ALA A 153 -14.32 26.93 -32.92
C ALA A 153 -12.98 26.95 -32.14
N ALA A 154 -12.73 27.88 -31.20
CA ALA A 154 -11.50 27.91 -30.38
C ALA A 154 -11.78 28.59 -29.02
N GLU A 155 -11.56 28.07 -27.81
CA GLU A 155 -10.90 26.87 -27.27
C GLU A 155 -11.74 26.36 -26.06
N PRO A 156 -11.69 25.06 -25.70
CA PRO A 156 -12.32 24.52 -24.49
C PRO A 156 -11.67 25.08 -23.19
N PRO A 157 -12.34 24.98 -22.03
CA PRO A 157 -11.84 25.52 -20.75
C PRO A 157 -10.45 24.97 -20.42
N LYS A 158 -9.46 25.87 -20.30
CA LYS A 158 -8.03 25.55 -20.17
C LYS A 158 -7.62 24.92 -18.84
N GLU A 159 -8.47 24.96 -17.82
CA GLU A 159 -8.14 24.40 -16.50
C GLU A 159 -8.66 22.97 -16.30
N ASN A 160 -9.53 22.45 -17.19
CA ASN A 160 -9.91 21.04 -17.12
C ASN A 160 -10.60 20.52 -18.39
N ALA A 161 -9.97 20.70 -19.55
CA ALA A 161 -10.52 20.25 -20.82
C ALA A 161 -10.83 18.74 -20.80
N GLN A 162 -10.01 17.94 -20.10
CA GLN A 162 -10.24 16.49 -19.96
C GLN A 162 -11.42 16.13 -19.05
N GLU A 163 -11.65 16.78 -17.90
CA GLU A 163 -12.87 16.52 -17.12
C GLU A 163 -14.13 16.95 -17.89
N CYS A 164 -14.06 18.04 -18.65
CA CYS A 164 -15.17 18.45 -19.51
C CYS A 164 -15.47 17.37 -20.57
N LEU A 165 -14.45 16.85 -21.25
CA LEU A 165 -14.62 15.76 -22.22
C LEU A 165 -15.14 14.47 -21.54
N ARG A 166 -14.65 14.16 -20.34
CA ARG A 166 -15.10 13.01 -19.54
C ARG A 166 -16.59 13.11 -19.19
N LEU A 167 -17.01 14.23 -18.60
CA LEU A 167 -18.40 14.48 -18.23
C LEU A 167 -19.33 14.54 -19.45
N MET A 168 -18.89 15.12 -20.56
CA MET A 168 -19.63 15.09 -21.82
C MET A 168 -19.80 13.68 -22.35
N GLY A 169 -18.74 12.85 -22.35
CA GLY A 169 -18.82 11.45 -22.75
C GLY A 169 -19.79 10.64 -21.88
N MET A 170 -19.75 10.83 -20.55
CA MET A 170 -20.70 10.19 -19.63
C MET A 170 -22.15 10.67 -19.84
N ALA A 171 -22.37 11.97 -20.03
CA ALA A 171 -23.69 12.52 -20.29
C ALA A 171 -24.27 11.98 -21.61
N LEU A 172 -23.44 11.89 -22.66
CA LEU A 172 -23.82 11.31 -23.94
C LEU A 172 -24.11 9.81 -23.84
N LYS A 173 -23.34 9.03 -23.07
CA LYS A 173 -23.66 7.62 -22.76
C LYS A 173 -25.04 7.50 -22.12
N ASN A 174 -25.33 8.29 -21.10
CA ASN A 174 -26.61 8.24 -20.38
C ASN A 174 -27.78 8.65 -21.27
N LEU A 175 -27.61 9.68 -22.10
CA LEU A 175 -28.60 10.07 -23.12
C LEU A 175 -28.78 8.97 -24.16
N ALA A 176 -27.70 8.32 -24.59
CA ALA A 176 -27.77 7.24 -25.55
C ALA A 176 -28.55 6.03 -25.04
N SER A 177 -28.37 5.68 -23.76
CA SER A 177 -29.17 4.64 -23.10
C SER A 177 -30.63 5.06 -22.91
N ALA A 178 -30.89 6.31 -22.52
CA ALA A 178 -32.26 6.82 -22.32
C ALA A 178 -33.05 6.96 -23.64
N MET A 179 -32.36 7.28 -24.74
CA MET A 179 -32.98 7.55 -26.04
C MET A 179 -32.75 6.43 -27.07
N ASN A 180 -32.07 5.34 -26.67
CA ASN A 180 -31.63 4.25 -27.55
C ASN A 180 -30.91 4.76 -28.82
N SER A 181 -30.04 5.75 -28.66
CA SER A 181 -29.38 6.47 -29.76
C SER A 181 -27.95 5.97 -29.99
N THR A 182 -27.72 5.28 -31.09
CA THR A 182 -26.38 4.79 -31.47
C THR A 182 -25.41 5.93 -31.78
N GLN A 183 -25.90 7.04 -32.35
CA GLN A 183 -25.09 8.23 -32.65
C GLN A 183 -24.54 8.90 -31.39
N ALA A 184 -25.31 8.88 -30.29
CA ALA A 184 -24.85 9.41 -29.00
C ALA A 184 -23.77 8.52 -28.35
N LEU A 185 -23.82 7.19 -28.53
CA LEU A 185 -22.74 6.28 -28.12
C LEU A 185 -21.48 6.48 -28.96
N GLU A 186 -21.61 6.66 -30.28
CA GLU A 186 -20.48 6.95 -31.17
C GLU A 186 -19.80 8.27 -30.80
N ALA A 187 -20.58 9.33 -30.54
CA ALA A 187 -20.04 10.61 -30.09
C ALA A 187 -19.32 10.49 -28.73
N ALA A 188 -19.90 9.77 -27.78
CA ALA A 188 -19.28 9.52 -26.47
C ALA A 188 -17.95 8.76 -26.60
N ALA A 189 -17.91 7.74 -27.47
CA ALA A 189 -16.72 6.94 -27.70
C ALA A 189 -15.59 7.72 -28.37
N ILE A 190 -15.91 8.58 -29.35
CA ILE A 190 -14.94 9.46 -29.99
C ILE A 190 -14.34 10.45 -28.98
N ILE A 191 -15.18 11.03 -28.12
CA ILE A 191 -14.75 12.01 -27.11
C ILE A 191 -13.80 11.38 -26.07
N LEU A 192 -14.04 10.12 -25.70
CA LEU A 192 -13.27 9.43 -24.66
C LEU A 192 -12.12 8.56 -25.20
N GLY A 193 -12.05 8.36 -26.52
CA GLY A 193 -11.09 7.44 -27.15
C GLY A 193 -11.39 5.97 -26.86
N SER A 194 -12.65 5.58 -26.74
CA SER A 194 -13.08 4.20 -26.48
C SER A 194 -13.81 3.58 -27.69
N SER A 195 -14.21 2.31 -27.59
CA SER A 195 -15.20 1.75 -28.52
C SER A 195 -16.61 2.27 -28.18
N PRO A 196 -17.54 2.29 -29.16
CA PRO A 196 -18.93 2.75 -29.00
C PRO A 196 -19.81 1.71 -28.29
N THR A 197 -19.32 1.14 -27.19
CA THR A 197 -20.10 0.27 -26.30
C THR A 197 -20.26 0.93 -24.92
N PRO A 198 -21.42 0.78 -24.26
CA PRO A 198 -21.65 1.36 -22.95
C PRO A 198 -20.61 0.97 -21.91
N GLU A 199 -20.11 -0.27 -21.97
CA GLU A 199 -19.11 -0.81 -21.06
C GLU A 199 -17.74 -0.18 -21.30
N ALA A 200 -17.31 -0.05 -22.56
CA ALA A 200 -16.01 0.55 -22.87
C ALA A 200 -15.97 2.05 -22.56
N ILE A 201 -17.09 2.75 -22.76
CA ILE A 201 -17.23 4.16 -22.39
C ILE A 201 -17.19 4.31 -20.86
N ALA A 202 -17.86 3.42 -20.11
CA ALA A 202 -17.82 3.43 -18.64
C ALA A 202 -16.39 3.23 -18.13
N TYR A 203 -15.74 2.16 -18.61
CA TYR A 203 -14.40 1.78 -18.20
C TYR A 203 -13.38 2.87 -18.54
N ARG A 204 -13.51 3.50 -19.71
CA ARG A 204 -12.63 4.61 -20.10
C ARG A 204 -12.87 5.87 -19.26
N ALA A 205 -14.12 6.15 -18.89
CA ALA A 205 -14.43 7.27 -18.01
C ALA A 205 -13.87 7.07 -16.59
N GLU A 206 -13.89 5.84 -16.06
CA GLU A 206 -13.26 5.49 -14.78
C GLU A 206 -11.73 5.62 -14.84
N GLN A 207 -11.10 5.19 -15.93
CA GLN A 207 -9.66 5.37 -16.11
C GLN A 207 -9.25 6.85 -16.08
N LEU A 208 -10.01 7.71 -16.76
CA LEU A 208 -9.74 9.14 -16.82
C LEU A 208 -10.04 9.86 -15.50
N GLU A 209 -10.81 9.27 -14.58
CA GLU A 209 -11.03 9.82 -13.24
C GLU A 209 -9.76 9.79 -12.38
N MET A 210 -8.86 8.83 -12.65
CA MET A 210 -7.56 8.75 -11.96
C MET A 210 -6.53 9.75 -12.49
N LEU A 211 -6.83 10.46 -13.59
CA LEU A 211 -5.89 11.33 -14.28
C LEU A 211 -5.37 12.50 -13.41
N PRO A 212 -6.21 13.24 -12.66
CA PRO A 212 -5.71 14.33 -11.81
C PRO A 212 -4.75 13.83 -10.72
N GLN A 213 -5.03 12.65 -10.16
CA GLN A 213 -4.17 12.02 -9.16
C GLN A 213 -2.85 11.56 -9.78
N ALA A 214 -2.90 10.91 -10.95
CA ALA A 214 -1.71 10.49 -11.69
C ALA A 214 -0.77 11.66 -12.03
N VAL A 215 -1.32 12.78 -12.52
CA VAL A 215 -0.54 13.98 -12.83
C VAL A 215 0.05 14.58 -11.55
N SER A 216 -0.73 14.63 -10.46
CA SER A 216 -0.24 15.12 -9.17
C SER A 216 0.93 14.27 -8.63
N ASP A 217 0.80 12.95 -8.64
CA ASP A 217 1.82 12.04 -8.10
C ASP A 217 3.09 12.03 -8.95
N ILE A 218 2.95 12.05 -10.28
CA ILE A 218 4.09 12.19 -11.20
C ILE A 218 4.82 13.51 -10.93
N ARG A 219 4.09 14.64 -10.84
CA ARG A 219 4.70 15.94 -10.54
C ARG A 219 5.37 15.98 -9.18
N ALA A 220 4.77 15.37 -8.17
CA ALA A 220 5.34 15.29 -6.83
C ALA A 220 6.69 14.57 -6.81
N VAL A 221 6.87 13.56 -7.67
CA VAL A 221 8.17 12.89 -7.86
C VAL A 221 9.15 13.78 -8.62
N LEU A 222 8.72 14.41 -9.71
CA LEU A 222 9.58 15.25 -10.55
C LEU A 222 10.10 16.52 -9.85
N VAL A 223 9.34 17.06 -8.87
CA VAL A 223 9.74 18.24 -8.10
C VAL A 223 10.83 17.94 -7.07
N LYS A 224 11.03 16.67 -6.70
CA LYS A 224 12.07 16.30 -5.71
C LYS A 224 13.47 16.62 -6.26
N PRO A 225 14.31 17.34 -5.49
CA PRO A 225 15.68 17.61 -5.90
C PRO A 225 16.46 16.29 -5.98
N GLY A 226 17.03 15.99 -7.15
CA GLY A 226 17.79 14.75 -7.37
C GLY A 226 16.92 13.51 -7.66
N CYS A 227 15.68 13.70 -8.15
CA CYS A 227 14.80 12.62 -8.59
C CYS A 227 15.54 11.61 -9.47
N MET A 228 15.41 10.32 -9.14
CA MET A 228 15.98 9.21 -9.90
C MET A 228 14.95 8.60 -10.85
N TRP A 229 15.39 8.05 -11.98
CA TRP A 229 14.50 7.35 -12.92
C TRP A 229 13.66 6.25 -12.26
N GLN A 230 14.24 5.52 -11.30
CA GLN A 230 13.56 4.44 -10.57
C GLN A 230 12.39 4.96 -9.74
N GLU A 231 12.51 6.15 -9.14
CA GLU A 231 11.45 6.77 -8.34
C GLU A 231 10.29 7.23 -9.24
N PHE A 232 10.60 7.81 -10.40
CA PHE A 232 9.61 8.13 -11.42
C PHE A 232 8.94 6.86 -11.96
N TRP A 233 9.73 5.85 -12.34
CA TRP A 233 9.24 4.62 -12.94
C TRP A 233 8.32 3.84 -12.01
N ALA A 234 8.62 3.80 -10.70
CA ALA A 234 7.78 3.16 -9.70
C ALA A 234 6.36 3.76 -9.67
N VAL A 235 6.25 5.08 -9.75
CA VAL A 235 4.94 5.77 -9.78
C VAL A 235 4.29 5.67 -11.16
N ALA A 236 5.06 5.83 -12.24
CA ALA A 236 4.54 5.74 -13.61
C ALA A 236 3.96 4.35 -13.93
N GLN A 237 4.50 3.28 -13.34
CA GLN A 237 4.02 1.92 -13.51
C GLN A 237 2.58 1.73 -13.03
N GLU A 238 2.17 2.42 -11.96
CA GLU A 238 0.80 2.37 -11.42
C GLU A 238 -0.22 2.97 -12.41
N TYR A 239 0.23 3.90 -13.26
CA TYR A 239 -0.61 4.63 -14.21
C TYR A 239 -0.36 4.26 -15.67
N GLU A 240 0.33 3.14 -15.97
CA GLU A 240 0.72 2.77 -17.34
C GLU A 240 -0.49 2.70 -18.31
N VAL A 241 -1.67 2.34 -17.79
CA VAL A 241 -2.92 2.24 -18.56
C VAL A 241 -3.39 3.59 -19.11
N ILE A 242 -3.07 4.70 -18.42
CA ILE A 242 -3.45 6.07 -18.81
C ILE A 242 -2.22 6.91 -19.19
N LYS A 243 -1.13 6.25 -19.61
CA LYS A 243 0.13 6.88 -19.96
C LYS A 243 0.00 7.99 -20.99
N GLN A 244 -0.72 7.73 -22.07
CA GLN A 244 -0.93 8.73 -23.11
C GLN A 244 -1.68 9.96 -22.58
N ASP A 245 -2.57 9.75 -21.62
CA ASP A 245 -3.44 10.79 -21.07
C ASP A 245 -2.69 11.71 -20.11
N TYR A 246 -1.93 11.16 -19.15
CA TYR A 246 -1.15 12.00 -18.24
C TYR A 246 0.04 12.64 -18.95
N TRP A 247 0.62 11.98 -19.96
CA TRP A 247 1.74 12.54 -20.71
C TRP A 247 1.34 13.79 -21.50
N ALA A 248 0.07 13.89 -21.92
CA ALA A 248 -0.46 15.08 -22.59
C ALA A 248 -0.63 16.28 -21.63
N GLU A 249 -0.77 16.03 -20.33
CA GLU A 249 -0.95 17.06 -19.29
C GLU A 249 0.38 17.54 -18.67
N LEU A 250 1.48 16.83 -18.94
CA LEU A 250 2.81 17.25 -18.52
C LEU A 250 3.32 18.39 -19.40
N THR A 251 4.02 19.33 -18.78
CA THR A 251 4.71 20.41 -19.47
C THR A 251 5.91 19.87 -20.25
N THR A 252 6.36 20.60 -21.27
CA THR A 252 7.56 20.25 -22.03
C THR A 252 8.79 20.09 -21.14
N GLN A 253 8.92 20.92 -20.09
CA GLN A 253 10.01 20.81 -19.12
C GLN A 253 9.97 19.51 -18.32
N GLU A 254 8.78 19.08 -17.90
CA GLU A 254 8.58 17.82 -17.17
C GLU A 254 8.88 16.62 -18.09
N THR A 255 8.44 16.65 -19.34
CA THR A 255 8.73 15.58 -20.31
C THR A 255 10.22 15.51 -20.68
N ASP A 256 10.88 16.66 -20.79
CA ASP A 256 12.32 16.74 -21.05
C ASP A 256 13.12 16.19 -19.85
N LEU A 257 12.70 16.50 -18.62
CA LEU A 257 13.28 15.95 -17.40
C LEU A 257 13.11 14.44 -17.35
N ILE A 258 11.92 13.90 -17.60
CA ILE A 258 11.67 12.45 -17.64
C ILE A 258 12.56 11.80 -18.70
N THR A 259 12.69 12.39 -19.89
CA THR A 259 13.54 11.88 -20.97
C THR A 259 15.02 11.92 -20.58
N ALA A 260 15.48 12.97 -19.90
CA ALA A 260 16.83 13.08 -19.39
C ALA A 260 17.11 12.05 -18.29
N LEU A 261 16.17 11.81 -17.38
CA LEU A 261 16.25 10.74 -16.37
C LEU A 261 16.30 9.37 -17.03
N GLN A 262 15.46 9.14 -18.04
CA GLN A 262 15.49 7.91 -18.84
C GLN A 262 16.85 7.72 -19.49
N ASN A 263 17.40 8.73 -20.15
CA ASN A 263 18.71 8.67 -20.81
C ASN A 263 19.87 8.53 -19.81
N THR A 264 19.76 9.10 -18.61
CA THR A 264 20.77 8.95 -17.54
C THR A 264 20.71 7.55 -16.94
N SER A 265 19.52 6.97 -16.78
CA SER A 265 19.34 5.58 -16.34
C SER A 265 19.62 4.54 -17.43
N SER A 266 19.50 4.96 -18.70
CA SER A 266 19.86 4.19 -19.88
C SER A 266 21.30 4.46 -20.33
N GLN A 267 22.09 5.23 -19.56
CA GLN A 267 23.53 5.16 -19.71
C GLN A 267 23.92 3.72 -19.41
N PRO A 268 24.58 3.03 -20.35
CA PRO A 268 24.98 1.67 -20.09
C PRO A 268 25.95 1.70 -18.90
N ASP A 269 25.75 0.80 -17.93
CA ASP A 269 26.72 0.35 -16.92
C ASP A 269 27.97 -0.29 -17.58
N THR A 270 28.43 0.24 -18.70
CA THR A 270 29.65 -0.16 -19.34
C THR A 270 30.75 0.72 -18.81
N ILE A 271 31.60 0.12 -17.99
CA ILE A 271 32.93 0.62 -17.68
C ILE A 271 33.58 1.06 -19.00
N GLY A 272 34.03 2.31 -19.02
CA GLY A 272 34.68 2.96 -20.15
C GLY A 272 35.77 3.92 -19.69
N LEU A 273 36.44 4.58 -20.63
CA LEU A 273 37.55 5.50 -20.33
C LEU A 273 37.13 6.59 -19.32
N GLY A 274 37.93 6.78 -18.27
CA GLY A 274 37.66 7.69 -17.14
C GLY A 274 36.77 7.12 -16.04
N SER A 275 36.27 5.88 -16.17
CA SER A 275 35.43 5.26 -15.13
C SER A 275 36.24 4.91 -13.88
N ILE A 276 35.63 5.09 -12.71
CA ILE A 276 36.22 4.68 -11.43
C ILE A 276 35.77 3.25 -11.11
N VAL A 277 36.75 2.35 -10.97
CA VAL A 277 36.54 0.91 -10.92
C VAL A 277 37.23 0.27 -9.71
N ALA A 278 36.72 -0.89 -9.32
CA ALA A 278 37.31 -1.82 -8.36
C ALA A 278 37.34 -3.23 -8.99
N HIS A 279 38.15 -4.12 -8.44
CA HIS A 279 38.11 -5.51 -8.88
C HIS A 279 36.76 -6.15 -8.46
N ALA A 280 36.19 -7.01 -9.31
CA ALA A 280 34.89 -7.65 -9.07
C ALA A 280 34.97 -8.79 -8.04
N ASP A 281 36.07 -9.56 -8.05
CA ASP A 281 36.33 -10.65 -7.10
C ASP A 281 36.60 -10.13 -5.66
N PRO A 282 35.77 -10.48 -4.66
CA PRO A 282 35.92 -10.06 -3.26
C PRO A 282 37.18 -10.59 -2.56
N TYR A 283 37.85 -11.60 -3.13
CA TYR A 283 39.08 -12.17 -2.54
C TYR A 283 40.36 -11.50 -3.06
N ARG A 284 40.26 -10.54 -4.00
CA ARG A 284 41.40 -9.79 -4.52
C ARG A 284 41.67 -8.55 -3.67
N THR A 285 42.95 -8.21 -3.51
CA THR A 285 43.37 -6.99 -2.79
C THR A 285 42.82 -5.72 -3.39
N LEU A 286 42.57 -5.70 -4.71
CA LEU A 286 42.03 -4.57 -5.46
C LEU A 286 40.50 -4.44 -5.38
N TYR A 287 39.82 -5.30 -4.59
CA TYR A 287 38.37 -5.25 -4.44
C TYR A 287 37.87 -3.98 -3.75
N VAL A 288 38.66 -3.44 -2.81
CA VAL A 288 38.35 -2.21 -2.05
C VAL A 288 39.10 -0.99 -2.58
N GLU A 289 40.13 -1.23 -3.40
CA GLU A 289 40.99 -0.19 -3.93
C GLU A 289 40.32 0.59 -5.04
N ARG A 290 40.64 1.88 -5.14
CA ARG A 290 40.11 2.77 -6.18
C ARG A 290 41.03 2.75 -7.40
N GLY A 291 40.48 2.38 -8.54
CA GLY A 291 41.14 2.42 -9.84
C GLY A 291 40.42 3.37 -10.81
N GLU A 292 41.15 3.87 -11.79
CA GLU A 292 40.61 4.70 -12.88
C GLU A 292 41.00 4.09 -14.23
N VAL A 293 40.03 3.92 -15.13
CA VAL A 293 40.28 3.43 -16.49
C VAL A 293 40.97 4.52 -17.31
N VAL A 294 42.22 4.30 -17.69
CA VAL A 294 43.03 5.27 -18.45
C VAL A 294 42.92 5.03 -19.95
N GLU A 295 42.68 3.80 -20.37
CA GLU A 295 42.58 3.43 -21.79
C GLU A 295 41.55 2.30 -21.98
N ASP A 296 40.78 2.40 -23.07
CA ASP A 296 39.81 1.40 -23.52
C ASP A 296 40.39 0.66 -24.73
N LEU A 297 40.68 -0.62 -24.58
CA LEU A 297 41.25 -1.49 -25.62
C LEU A 297 40.16 -2.40 -26.25
N GLY A 298 38.89 -2.09 -26.04
CA GLY A 298 37.74 -2.86 -26.52
C GLY A 298 37.27 -3.91 -25.52
N GLU A 299 37.91 -5.09 -25.52
CA GLU A 299 37.57 -6.19 -24.58
C GLU A 299 38.27 -6.06 -23.23
N GLU A 300 39.33 -5.26 -23.16
CA GLU A 300 40.15 -5.04 -21.97
C GLU A 300 40.28 -3.54 -21.66
N PHE A 301 40.44 -3.24 -20.38
CA PHE A 301 40.68 -1.90 -19.87
C PHE A 301 42.06 -1.79 -19.25
N LEU A 302 42.72 -0.66 -19.50
CA LEU A 302 43.95 -0.30 -18.81
C LEU A 302 43.57 0.54 -17.57
N VAL A 303 43.77 -0.02 -16.37
CA VAL A 303 43.37 0.63 -15.10
C VAL A 303 44.59 1.09 -14.33
N ALA A 304 44.59 2.36 -13.92
CA ALA A 304 45.54 2.93 -12.97
C ALA A 304 44.98 2.87 -11.55
N TRP A 305 45.67 2.20 -10.64
CA TRP A 305 45.25 2.05 -9.25
C TRP A 305 45.87 3.13 -8.35
N ASP A 306 45.05 3.70 -7.47
CA ASP A 306 45.48 4.73 -6.53
C ASP A 306 46.55 4.21 -5.56
N CYS A 307 46.41 2.97 -5.09
CA CYS A 307 47.38 2.32 -4.20
C CYS A 307 48.76 2.08 -4.83
N TRP A 308 48.89 2.21 -6.15
CA TRP A 308 50.14 1.99 -6.90
C TRP A 308 50.74 3.26 -7.50
N LYS A 309 50.15 4.44 -7.25
CA LYS A 309 50.64 5.74 -7.77
C LYS A 309 52.12 6.01 -7.47
N GLU A 310 52.66 5.46 -6.37
CA GLU A 310 54.06 5.60 -5.95
C GLU A 310 55.03 4.51 -6.47
N ARG A 311 54.52 3.43 -7.09
CA ARG A 311 55.35 2.35 -7.64
C ARG A 311 55.50 2.47 -9.16
N SER A 312 56.66 2.09 -9.68
CA SER A 312 57.10 2.27 -11.07
C SER A 312 56.33 1.46 -12.14
N LYS A 313 55.19 0.85 -11.81
CA LYS A 313 54.25 0.23 -12.75
C LYS A 313 52.86 0.80 -12.49
N LYS A 314 52.41 1.70 -13.36
CA LYS A 314 51.26 2.59 -13.08
C LYS A 314 49.90 2.09 -13.59
N THR A 315 49.88 1.03 -14.40
CA THR A 315 48.65 0.58 -15.07
C THR A 315 48.70 -0.92 -15.34
N GLU A 316 47.59 -1.62 -15.07
CA GLU A 316 47.41 -3.05 -15.42
C GLU A 316 46.19 -3.24 -16.33
N ARG A 317 46.19 -4.34 -17.09
CA ARG A 317 45.10 -4.69 -18.02
C ARG A 317 44.14 -5.64 -17.31
N TYR A 318 42.84 -5.37 -17.45
CA TYR A 318 41.76 -6.20 -16.90
C TYR A 318 40.69 -6.39 -17.95
N PHE A 319 40.02 -7.53 -17.95
CA PHE A 319 38.84 -7.71 -18.77
C PHE A 319 37.64 -6.93 -18.19
N ARG A 320 36.68 -6.59 -19.04
CA ARG A 320 35.48 -5.84 -18.63
C ARG A 320 34.71 -6.52 -17.50
N ASP A 321 34.68 -7.84 -17.46
CA ASP A 321 33.99 -8.67 -16.46
C ASP A 321 34.76 -8.84 -15.14
N GLU A 322 36.06 -8.53 -15.13
CA GLU A 322 36.89 -8.53 -13.92
C GLU A 322 36.72 -7.25 -13.08
N LEU A 323 36.06 -6.24 -13.65
CA LEU A 323 35.90 -4.93 -13.04
C LEU A 323 34.44 -4.65 -12.67
N ARG A 324 34.26 -3.88 -11.60
CA ARG A 324 32.97 -3.31 -11.19
C ARG A 324 33.16 -1.82 -10.91
N PHE A 325 32.08 -1.06 -10.87
CA PHE A 325 32.16 0.32 -10.37
C PHE A 325 32.62 0.33 -8.90
N TRP A 326 33.57 1.20 -8.59
CA TRP A 326 34.03 1.38 -7.22
C TRP A 326 32.92 2.05 -6.40
N GLN A 327 32.58 1.46 -5.27
CA GLN A 327 31.60 2.01 -4.32
C GLN A 327 32.38 2.51 -3.10
N ALA A 328 32.26 3.79 -2.77
CA ALA A 328 32.80 4.32 -1.53
C ALA A 328 32.04 3.67 -0.37
N GLN A 329 32.76 2.97 0.52
CA GLN A 329 32.23 2.49 1.79
C GLN A 329 32.24 3.57 2.85
#